data_AF-A0A501VYA4-F1
#
_entry.id   AF-A0A501VYA4-F1
#
_cell.length_a   1.000
_cell.length_b   1.000
_cell.length_c   1.000
_cell.angle_alpha   90.00
_cell.angle_beta   90.00
_cell.angle_gamma   90.00
#
_symmetry.space_group_name_H-M   'P 1'
#
loop_
_entity.id
_entity.type
_entity.pdbx_description
1 polymer ?
#
loop_
_entity_poly.entity_id
_entity_poly.type
_entity_poly.pdbx_seq_one_letter_code
_entity_poly.pdbx_strand_id
1 'polypeptide(L)'
;MKMNINIAIAVSTLLLTASLPAQAQSRKPSYYVTWQGDTVQAAILRASDKKNSHLFYFKGDRQGDVRQELRPENVKVVVYGNERFVSDSLPTAASGKQVFLKHLIESEVSLYKFTDEAGKAHFLFQKKGGELQPMQLRTYSGALKVALTGCPSFNFNDPDFIKQYSYSVRGLSRFFIAYNTCATPDVPVVEHRNKTQLYFTKGVTAGVASSAVDLDVLVAKPGNYGTYINPTIGVFGEFHVGRHLSSVLELQYHRYEGELLTQDAFYPDEIRIAMKYVRVPLLFKYTTTGKGKFFLNAGPHANYRLAQSGNRKYSSLAFNYLPDINKMAVGWSGGAGLALSPFANKSELKLEGRYNHTTLYTGVNACGTLISSQLLASISF
;
A
#
# COMPACT_ATOMS: atom_id res chain seq x y z
N MET A 1 24.85 -27.07 -25.98
CA MET A 1 24.69 -25.82 -25.23
C MET A 1 24.76 -26.13 -23.73
N LYS A 2 25.98 -26.16 -23.16
CA LYS A 2 26.25 -26.49 -21.74
C LYS A 2 27.17 -25.41 -21.18
N MET A 3 26.62 -24.24 -20.88
CA MET A 3 27.34 -23.19 -20.15
C MET A 3 26.31 -22.36 -19.40
N ASN A 4 26.64 -21.94 -18.18
CA ASN A 4 25.94 -20.95 -17.33
C ASN A 4 25.12 -21.45 -16.13
N ILE A 5 25.42 -22.62 -15.55
CA ILE A 5 24.86 -22.98 -14.22
C ILE A 5 25.73 -22.42 -13.06
N ASN A 6 27.04 -22.33 -13.23
CA ASN A 6 27.96 -21.98 -12.14
C ASN A 6 27.97 -20.49 -11.75
N ILE A 7 27.61 -19.58 -12.68
CA ILE A 7 27.55 -18.13 -12.40
C ILE A 7 26.28 -17.77 -11.60
N ALA A 8 25.17 -18.47 -11.85
CA ALA A 8 23.92 -18.26 -11.11
C ALA A 8 24.05 -18.68 -9.63
N ILE A 9 24.81 -19.73 -9.34
CA ILE A 9 25.05 -20.21 -7.97
C ILE A 9 25.91 -19.20 -7.20
N ALA A 10 26.99 -18.69 -7.80
CA ALA A 10 27.90 -17.74 -7.13
C ALA A 10 27.23 -16.40 -6.76
N VAL A 11 26.34 -15.88 -7.63
CA VAL A 11 25.58 -14.64 -7.32
C VAL A 11 24.53 -14.88 -6.24
N SER A 12 23.95 -16.09 -6.17
CA SER A 12 22.99 -16.46 -5.13
C SER A 12 23.65 -16.58 -3.74
N THR A 13 24.89 -17.08 -3.65
CA THR A 13 25.60 -17.25 -2.37
C THR A 13 26.14 -15.92 -1.81
N LEU A 14 26.54 -14.97 -2.66
CA LEU A 14 27.06 -13.66 -2.23
C LEU A 14 25.96 -12.73 -1.67
N LEU A 15 24.72 -12.86 -2.13
CA LEU A 15 23.57 -12.11 -1.60
C LEU A 15 23.06 -12.65 -0.25
N LEU A 16 23.41 -13.87 0.14
CA LEU A 16 22.93 -14.48 1.39
C LEU A 16 23.76 -14.11 2.63
N THR A 17 24.96 -13.56 2.50
CA THR A 17 25.87 -13.33 3.65
C THR A 17 25.87 -11.90 4.21
N ALA A 18 25.18 -10.94 3.56
CA ALA A 18 25.09 -9.55 4.02
C ALA A 18 23.89 -9.23 4.94
N SER A 19 23.11 -10.23 5.36
CA SER A 19 21.84 -10.06 6.09
C SER A 19 21.93 -10.47 7.57
N LEU A 20 22.82 -9.81 8.33
CA LEU A 20 22.84 -9.88 9.79
C LEU A 20 22.47 -8.50 10.41
N PRO A 21 21.88 -8.48 11.62
CA PRO A 21 20.53 -7.96 11.79
C PRO A 21 20.48 -6.54 12.38
N ALA A 22 20.12 -5.55 11.57
CA ALA A 22 19.64 -4.26 12.07
C ALA A 22 18.15 -4.36 12.44
N GLN A 23 17.80 -5.14 13.47
CA GLN A 23 16.44 -5.19 14.04
C GLN A 23 16.20 -4.03 15.02
N ALA A 24 16.42 -2.80 14.56
CA ALA A 24 15.88 -1.61 15.21
C ALA A 24 14.64 -1.17 14.43
N GLN A 25 13.59 -2.01 14.45
CA GLN A 25 12.28 -1.55 13.98
C GLN A 25 11.90 -0.36 14.84
N SER A 26 11.71 0.80 14.22
CA SER A 26 11.09 1.99 14.81
C SER A 26 9.71 1.61 15.35
N ARG A 27 9.68 0.97 16.52
CA ARG A 27 8.45 0.66 17.24
C ARG A 27 7.84 2.02 17.56
N LYS A 28 6.65 2.28 17.04
CA LYS A 28 5.90 3.47 17.42
C LYS A 28 5.85 3.49 18.95
N PRO A 29 6.14 4.63 19.61
CA PRO A 29 6.06 4.70 21.05
C PRO A 29 4.67 4.26 21.47
N SER A 30 4.64 3.33 22.41
CA SER A 30 3.41 2.80 22.97
C SER A 30 3.60 2.55 24.45
N TYR A 31 2.68 3.08 25.24
CA TYR A 31 2.72 3.00 26.68
C TYR A 31 1.30 3.09 27.22
N TYR A 32 1.12 2.73 28.48
CA TYR A 32 -0.11 2.99 29.21
C TYR A 32 0.20 3.67 30.54
N VAL A 33 -0.80 4.36 31.08
CA VAL A 33 -0.72 5.05 32.36
C VAL A 33 -1.71 4.40 33.32
N THR A 34 -1.24 3.96 34.49
CA THR A 34 -2.09 3.38 35.54
C THR A 34 -2.94 4.45 36.23
N TRP A 35 -3.89 4.05 37.07
CA TRP A 35 -4.66 5.01 37.89
C TRP A 35 -3.80 5.74 38.92
N GLN A 36 -2.68 5.13 39.34
CA GLN A 36 -1.68 5.72 40.22
C GLN A 36 -0.80 6.76 39.50
N GLY A 37 -0.87 6.84 38.16
CA GLY A 37 -0.08 7.76 37.35
C GLY A 37 1.23 7.17 36.81
N ASP A 38 1.50 5.88 37.07
CA ASP A 38 2.71 5.22 36.56
C ASP A 38 2.61 5.02 35.06
N THR A 39 3.67 5.42 34.35
CA THR A 39 3.77 5.22 32.91
C THR A 39 4.57 3.97 32.59
N VAL A 40 3.92 2.96 32.02
CA VAL A 40 4.55 1.69 31.65
C VAL A 40 4.73 1.60 30.15
N GLN A 41 5.99 1.51 29.70
CA GLN A 41 6.32 1.29 28.30
C GLN A 41 5.97 -0.16 27.92
N ALA A 42 5.15 -0.34 26.89
CA ALA A 42 4.62 -1.65 26.53
C ALA A 42 4.39 -1.77 25.04
N ALA A 43 4.63 -2.95 24.46
CA ALA A 43 4.34 -3.20 23.06
C ALA A 43 2.84 -3.50 22.87
N ILE A 44 2.04 -2.45 22.78
CA ILE A 44 0.58 -2.56 22.62
C ILE A 44 0.25 -3.13 21.24
N LEU A 45 -0.54 -4.19 21.22
CA LEU A 45 -1.03 -4.84 20.01
C LEU A 45 -2.28 -4.11 19.53
N ARG A 46 -2.23 -3.57 18.31
CA ARG A 46 -3.37 -2.89 17.70
C ARG A 46 -4.48 -3.88 17.37
N ALA A 47 -5.68 -3.65 17.89
CA ALA A 47 -6.91 -4.28 17.40
C ALA A 47 -7.84 -3.26 16.71
N SER A 48 -9.05 -3.69 16.34
CA SER A 48 -10.09 -2.79 15.81
C SER A 48 -10.57 -1.81 16.86
N ASP A 49 -11.11 -0.65 16.45
CA ASP A 49 -11.70 0.34 17.38
C ASP A 49 -12.74 -0.30 18.32
N LYS A 50 -13.54 -1.26 17.83
CA LYS A 50 -14.48 -2.06 18.63
C LYS A 50 -13.79 -2.81 19.76
N LYS A 51 -12.73 -3.57 19.46
CA LYS A 51 -12.00 -4.33 20.49
C LYS A 51 -11.28 -3.41 21.46
N ASN A 52 -10.58 -2.40 20.93
CA ASN A 52 -9.85 -1.41 21.70
C ASN A 52 -10.75 -0.59 22.62
N SER A 53 -12.04 -0.46 22.34
CA SER A 53 -12.99 0.23 23.23
C SER A 53 -13.23 -0.52 24.55
N HIS A 54 -12.87 -1.80 24.61
CA HIS A 54 -13.11 -2.66 25.77
C HIS A 54 -11.84 -3.28 26.34
N LEU A 55 -10.83 -3.51 25.50
CA LEU A 55 -9.63 -4.25 25.89
C LEU A 55 -8.46 -3.94 24.96
N PHE A 56 -7.27 -3.75 25.53
CA PHE A 56 -6.01 -3.80 24.80
C PHE A 56 -5.22 -5.04 25.18
N TYR A 57 -4.43 -5.53 24.22
CA TYR A 57 -3.42 -6.54 24.50
C TYR A 57 -2.04 -5.89 24.41
N PHE A 58 -1.11 -6.33 25.24
CA PHE A 58 0.29 -5.94 25.11
C PHE A 58 1.22 -7.12 25.38
N LYS A 59 2.48 -6.94 24.96
CA LYS A 59 3.58 -7.83 25.31
C LYS A 59 4.55 -7.09 26.21
N GLY A 60 4.92 -7.73 27.32
CA GLY A 60 5.98 -7.25 28.21
C GLY A 60 7.33 -7.19 27.50
N ASP A 61 8.22 -6.39 28.05
CA ASP A 61 9.50 -5.97 27.46
C ASP A 61 10.59 -7.05 27.49
N ARG A 62 10.46 -8.13 28.27
CA ARG A 62 11.49 -9.18 28.34
C ARG A 62 10.90 -10.58 28.46
N GLN A 63 11.11 -11.39 27.41
CA GLN A 63 11.01 -12.86 27.36
C GLN A 63 9.64 -13.57 27.40
N GLY A 64 8.53 -12.91 27.75
CA GLY A 64 7.21 -13.54 27.70
C GLY A 64 6.47 -13.28 26.39
N ASP A 65 6.16 -14.32 25.61
CA ASP A 65 5.19 -14.23 24.50
C ASP A 65 3.72 -14.19 25.01
N VAL A 66 3.56 -14.14 26.33
CA VAL A 66 2.27 -14.08 27.02
C VAL A 66 1.64 -12.72 26.76
N ARG A 67 0.47 -12.74 26.10
CA ARG A 67 -0.35 -11.56 25.91
C ARG A 67 -1.01 -11.21 27.22
N GLN A 68 -0.77 -10.00 27.71
CA GLN A 68 -1.45 -9.46 28.86
C GLN A 68 -2.60 -8.54 28.43
N GLU A 69 -3.67 -8.54 29.22
CA GLU A 69 -4.87 -7.76 28.99
C GLU A 69 -4.83 -6.44 29.78
N LEU A 70 -5.12 -5.33 29.10
CA LEU A 70 -5.37 -4.04 29.73
C LEU A 70 -6.85 -3.75 29.61
N ARG A 71 -7.51 -3.62 30.75
CA ARG A 71 -8.93 -3.29 30.86
C ARG A 71 -9.09 -1.85 31.40
N PRO A 72 -10.21 -1.18 31.08
CA PRO A 72 -10.43 0.22 31.48
C PRO A 72 -10.34 0.45 32.99
N GLU A 73 -10.68 -0.56 33.79
CA GLU A 73 -10.66 -0.50 35.25
C GLU A 73 -9.24 -0.43 35.83
N ASN A 74 -8.25 -0.93 35.09
CA ASN A 74 -6.87 -1.04 35.56
C ASN A 74 -5.95 0.06 35.02
N VAL A 75 -6.40 0.77 33.98
CA VAL A 75 -5.55 1.68 33.20
C VAL A 75 -6.31 2.96 32.96
N LYS A 76 -5.66 4.11 33.17
CA LYS A 76 -6.23 5.43 32.91
C LYS A 76 -6.09 5.85 31.45
N VAL A 77 -4.92 5.62 30.85
CA VAL A 77 -4.61 6.05 29.47
C VAL A 77 -3.85 4.96 28.73
N VAL A 78 -4.16 4.78 27.44
CA VAL A 78 -3.40 3.93 26.53
C VAL A 78 -2.97 4.78 25.33
N VAL A 79 -1.68 4.81 25.02
CA VAL A 79 -1.13 5.52 23.85
C VAL A 79 -0.49 4.52 22.91
N TYR A 80 -0.86 4.59 21.63
CA TYR A 80 -0.33 3.73 20.58
C TYR A 80 -0.08 4.54 19.30
N GLY A 81 1.19 4.90 19.04
CA GLY A 81 1.54 5.80 17.95
C GLY A 81 0.93 7.18 18.16
N ASN A 82 0.03 7.59 17.25
CA ASN A 82 -0.67 8.89 17.33
C ASN A 82 -2.12 8.72 17.80
N GLU A 83 -2.48 7.55 18.32
CA GLU A 83 -3.80 7.27 18.87
C GLU A 83 -3.69 7.27 20.39
N ARG A 84 -4.61 7.97 21.05
CA ARG A 84 -4.72 8.06 22.50
C ARG A 84 -6.10 7.58 22.92
N PHE A 85 -6.15 6.77 23.97
CA PHE A 85 -7.38 6.27 24.56
C PHE A 85 -7.38 6.59 26.04
N VAL A 86 -8.54 6.96 26.57
CA VAL A 86 -8.74 7.30 27.98
C VAL A 86 -9.84 6.42 28.54
N SER A 87 -9.64 5.86 29.72
CA SER A 87 -10.66 5.09 30.42
C SER A 87 -11.61 6.03 31.14
N ASP A 88 -12.90 5.90 30.82
CA ASP A 88 -13.94 6.71 31.45
C ASP A 88 -15.27 5.94 31.50
N SER A 89 -16.16 6.38 32.38
CA SER A 89 -17.49 5.82 32.54
C SER A 89 -18.45 6.46 31.55
N LEU A 90 -19.22 5.64 30.84
CA LEU A 90 -20.25 6.20 29.96
C LEU A 90 -21.39 6.81 30.80
N PRO A 91 -21.88 8.01 30.44
CA PRO A 91 -22.95 8.73 31.16
C PRO A 91 -24.33 8.07 31.03
N THR A 92 -24.44 6.89 30.41
CA THR A 92 -25.70 6.19 30.20
C THR A 92 -26.21 5.58 31.52
N ALA A 93 -27.39 6.03 31.96
CA ALA A 93 -27.97 5.94 33.30
C ALA A 93 -28.16 4.54 33.96
N ALA A 94 -27.63 3.45 33.40
CA ALA A 94 -27.89 2.10 33.92
C ALA A 94 -26.67 1.19 34.08
N SER A 95 -25.48 1.55 33.59
CA SER A 95 -24.38 0.57 33.57
C SER A 95 -23.10 0.97 34.30
N GLY A 96 -22.80 2.25 34.48
CA GLY A 96 -21.49 2.69 35.02
C GLY A 96 -20.30 2.04 34.31
N LYS A 97 -20.51 1.51 33.09
CA LYS A 97 -19.54 0.65 32.40
C LYS A 97 -18.37 1.52 31.97
N GLN A 98 -17.20 1.19 32.48
CA GLN A 98 -15.96 1.83 32.09
C GLN A 98 -15.51 1.30 30.73
N VAL A 99 -15.11 2.20 29.85
CA VAL A 99 -14.67 1.88 28.49
C VAL A 99 -13.44 2.70 28.13
N PHE A 100 -12.68 2.22 27.16
CA PHE A 100 -11.65 3.04 26.54
C PHE A 100 -12.26 3.94 25.47
N LEU A 101 -12.25 5.23 25.71
CA LEU A 101 -12.66 6.26 24.78
C LEU A 101 -11.48 6.67 23.90
N LYS A 102 -11.61 6.54 22.59
CA LYS A 102 -10.62 7.06 21.65
C LYS A 102 -10.67 8.57 21.65
N HIS A 103 -9.60 9.21 22.11
CA HIS A 103 -9.43 10.65 22.02
C HIS A 103 -9.26 11.01 20.54
N LEU A 104 -10.09 11.89 20.01
CA LEU A 104 -9.98 12.38 18.63
C LEU A 104 -9.37 13.78 18.61
N ILE A 105 -9.85 14.68 19.47
CA ILE A 105 -9.36 16.04 19.64
C ILE A 105 -9.14 16.30 21.12
N GLU A 106 -7.94 16.74 21.49
CA GLU A 106 -7.56 17.17 22.83
C GLU A 106 -7.38 18.70 22.84
N SER A 107 -8.21 19.40 23.61
CA SER A 107 -8.15 20.86 23.80
C SER A 107 -9.02 21.28 25.00
N GLU A 108 -9.52 22.52 25.04
CA GLU A 108 -10.46 22.97 26.07
C GLU A 108 -11.79 22.19 26.03
N VAL A 109 -12.26 21.87 24.83
CA VAL A 109 -13.36 20.93 24.60
C VAL A 109 -12.86 19.74 23.80
N SER A 110 -12.75 18.61 24.47
CA SER A 110 -12.25 17.36 23.90
C SER A 110 -13.37 16.58 23.19
N LEU A 111 -13.00 15.91 22.09
CA LEU A 111 -13.87 15.00 21.35
C LEU A 111 -13.39 13.57 21.51
N TYR A 112 -14.32 12.69 21.83
CA TYR A 112 -14.08 11.25 22.00
C TYR A 112 -14.94 10.42 21.06
N LYS A 113 -14.46 9.22 20.76
CA LYS A 113 -15.19 8.18 20.05
C LYS A 113 -15.17 6.89 20.84
N PHE A 114 -16.33 6.27 20.94
CA PHE A 114 -16.54 4.92 21.44
C PHE A 114 -17.13 4.05 20.32
N THR A 115 -16.83 2.75 20.27
CA THR A 115 -17.48 1.82 19.34
C THR A 115 -18.03 0.65 20.13
N ASP A 116 -19.35 0.48 20.08
CA ASP A 116 -20.03 -0.54 20.88
C ASP A 116 -19.84 -1.96 20.32
N GLU A 117 -20.43 -2.93 21.01
CA GLU A 117 -20.38 -4.34 20.64
C GLU A 117 -21.10 -4.62 19.31
N ALA A 118 -22.01 -3.76 18.86
CA ALA A 118 -22.63 -3.82 17.53
C ALA A 118 -21.76 -3.20 16.43
N GLY A 119 -20.61 -2.60 16.79
CA GLY A 119 -19.73 -1.90 15.86
C GLY A 119 -20.21 -0.48 15.51
N LYS A 120 -21.23 0.03 16.20
CA LYS A 120 -21.75 1.39 15.99
C LYS A 120 -20.88 2.40 16.72
N ALA A 121 -20.53 3.47 16.02
CA ALA A 121 -19.74 4.56 16.58
C ALA A 121 -20.64 5.52 17.38
N HIS A 122 -20.20 5.84 18.59
CA HIS A 122 -20.77 6.86 19.45
C HIS A 122 -19.73 7.95 19.67
N PHE A 123 -20.18 9.21 19.65
CA PHE A 123 -19.30 10.35 19.88
C PHE A 123 -19.71 11.03 21.17
N LEU A 124 -18.71 11.44 21.95
CA LEU A 124 -18.90 12.13 23.21
C LEU A 124 -17.97 13.34 23.24
N PHE A 125 -18.32 14.35 24.00
CA PHE A 125 -17.42 15.48 24.24
C PHE A 125 -17.38 15.85 25.70
N GLN A 126 -16.33 16.54 26.09
CA GLN A 126 -16.11 16.96 27.47
C GLN A 126 -15.43 18.33 27.45
N LYS A 127 -15.99 19.29 28.19
CA LYS A 127 -15.27 20.51 28.53
C LYS A 127 -14.24 20.20 29.60
N LYS A 128 -13.11 20.90 29.63
CA LYS A 128 -12.09 20.72 30.68
C LYS A 128 -12.69 20.80 32.08
N GLY A 129 -12.54 19.72 32.86
CA GLY A 129 -13.10 19.60 34.21
C GLY A 129 -14.63 19.36 34.28
N GLY A 130 -15.33 19.31 33.15
CA GLY A 130 -16.75 19.03 33.07
C GLY A 130 -17.07 17.54 32.90
N GLU A 131 -18.36 17.23 32.93
CA GLU A 131 -18.86 15.87 32.69
C GLU A 131 -18.81 15.49 31.20
N LEU A 132 -18.66 14.19 30.95
CA LEU A 132 -18.68 13.63 29.61
C LEU A 132 -20.13 13.63 29.07
N GLN A 133 -20.33 14.23 27.90
CA GLN A 133 -21.66 14.39 27.30
C GLN A 133 -21.79 13.57 26.01
N PRO A 134 -22.78 12.66 25.90
CA PRO A 134 -22.98 11.86 24.71
C PRO A 134 -23.69 12.66 23.62
N MET A 135 -23.23 12.52 22.37
CA MET A 135 -23.94 13.05 21.21
C MET A 135 -24.77 11.96 20.56
N GLN A 136 -26.01 12.26 20.19
CA GLN A 136 -26.86 11.34 19.45
C GLN A 136 -26.97 11.79 17.98
N LEU A 137 -26.94 10.84 17.05
CA LEU A 137 -26.93 11.10 15.60
C LEU A 137 -27.99 12.12 15.14
N ARG A 138 -29.21 12.07 15.69
CA ARG A 138 -30.33 12.94 15.27
C ARG A 138 -30.36 14.30 15.97
N THR A 139 -29.72 14.44 17.13
CA THR A 139 -29.86 15.62 17.99
C THR A 139 -28.52 16.26 18.35
N TYR A 140 -27.39 15.78 17.79
CA TYR A 140 -26.05 16.26 18.14
C TYR A 140 -25.89 17.76 17.91
N SER A 141 -26.43 18.34 16.83
CA SER A 141 -26.33 19.78 16.58
C SER A 141 -27.02 20.61 17.67
N GLY A 142 -28.18 20.16 18.16
CA GLY A 142 -28.88 20.78 19.28
C GLY A 142 -28.09 20.65 20.58
N ALA A 143 -27.52 19.47 20.87
CA ALA A 143 -26.67 19.27 22.04
C ALA A 143 -25.43 20.19 22.02
N LEU A 144 -24.78 20.31 20.86
CA LEU A 144 -23.63 21.21 20.68
C LEU A 144 -24.04 22.68 20.83
N LYS A 145 -25.18 23.10 20.28
CA LYS A 145 -25.70 24.47 20.43
C LYS A 145 -25.90 24.86 21.89
N VAL A 146 -26.45 23.95 22.70
CA VAL A 146 -26.73 24.19 24.11
C VAL A 146 -25.45 24.18 24.93
N ALA A 147 -24.58 23.19 24.70
CA ALA A 147 -23.39 23.00 25.51
C ALA A 147 -22.26 23.96 25.14
N LEU A 148 -22.10 24.33 23.88
CA LEU A 148 -20.94 25.03 23.36
C LEU A 148 -21.26 26.47 22.98
N THR A 149 -21.49 27.29 24.00
CA THR A 149 -21.54 28.75 23.88
C THR A 149 -20.11 29.30 23.75
N GLY A 150 -19.90 30.38 22.98
CA GLY A 150 -18.59 31.02 22.87
C GLY A 150 -18.11 31.34 21.45
N CYS A 151 -18.78 30.82 20.42
CA CYS A 151 -18.45 31.11 19.02
C CYS A 151 -19.67 31.57 18.23
N PRO A 152 -19.89 32.90 18.10
CA PRO A 152 -21.05 33.46 17.39
C PRO A 152 -21.14 33.08 15.91
N SER A 153 -20.01 32.67 15.30
CA SER A 153 -19.93 32.30 13.89
C SER A 153 -20.63 30.98 13.54
N PHE A 154 -20.98 30.14 14.52
CA PHE A 154 -21.66 28.88 14.24
C PHE A 154 -23.17 29.03 14.29
N ASN A 155 -23.81 28.90 13.13
CA ASN A 155 -25.26 28.76 13.04
C ASN A 155 -25.65 27.27 13.03
N PHE A 156 -25.96 26.73 14.21
CA PHE A 156 -26.38 25.33 14.35
C PHE A 156 -27.73 24.98 13.69
N ASN A 157 -28.51 26.00 13.31
CA ASN A 157 -29.78 25.83 12.61
C ASN A 157 -29.60 25.77 11.08
N ASP A 158 -28.40 26.04 10.58
CA ASP A 158 -28.10 26.05 9.15
C ASP A 158 -27.95 24.61 8.60
N PRO A 159 -28.69 24.20 7.56
CA PRO A 159 -28.48 22.91 6.89
C PRO A 159 -27.04 22.69 6.41
N ASP A 160 -26.34 23.75 5.99
CA ASP A 160 -24.96 23.65 5.55
C ASP A 160 -24.00 23.33 6.71
N PHE A 161 -24.34 23.74 7.95
CA PHE A 161 -23.60 23.33 9.14
C PHE A 161 -23.62 21.80 9.29
N ILE A 162 -24.79 21.17 9.17
CA ILE A 162 -24.94 19.72 9.30
C ILE A 162 -24.20 18.98 8.18
N LYS A 163 -24.21 19.54 6.96
CA LYS A 163 -23.48 18.98 5.81
C LYS A 163 -21.96 19.09 6.00
N GLN A 164 -21.48 20.23 6.47
CA GLN A 164 -20.06 20.51 6.70
C GLN A 164 -19.50 19.71 7.90
N TYR A 165 -20.27 19.62 8.97
CA TYR A 165 -19.91 19.03 10.26
C TYR A 165 -20.73 17.79 10.59
N SER A 166 -20.90 16.91 9.59
CA SER A 166 -21.69 15.68 9.71
C SER A 166 -21.26 14.82 10.91
N TYR A 167 -22.21 14.03 11.42
CA TYR A 167 -22.01 13.06 12.50
C TYR A 167 -21.10 11.90 12.05
N SER A 168 -19.81 12.22 11.92
CA SER A 168 -18.74 11.34 11.48
C SER A 168 -17.44 11.78 12.13
N VAL A 169 -16.44 10.90 12.18
CA VAL A 169 -15.12 11.24 12.73
C VAL A 169 -14.57 12.50 12.05
N ARG A 170 -14.67 12.59 10.72
CA ARG A 170 -14.13 13.71 9.95
C ARG A 170 -14.92 15.00 10.19
N GLY A 171 -16.25 14.94 10.16
CA GLY A 171 -17.12 16.11 10.32
C GLY A 171 -17.00 16.69 11.73
N LEU A 172 -17.13 15.84 12.76
CA LEU A 172 -17.01 16.27 14.14
C LEU A 172 -15.59 16.73 14.49
N SER A 173 -14.53 16.03 14.05
CA SER A 173 -13.17 16.52 14.32
C SER A 173 -12.94 17.91 13.72
N ARG A 174 -13.42 18.17 12.50
CA ARG A 174 -13.35 19.52 11.89
C ARG A 174 -14.12 20.55 12.71
N PHE A 175 -15.31 20.21 13.20
CA PHE A 175 -16.10 21.10 14.05
C PHE A 175 -15.35 21.44 15.34
N PHE A 176 -14.87 20.44 16.09
CA PHE A 176 -14.19 20.66 17.36
C PHE A 176 -12.87 21.41 17.19
N ILE A 177 -12.14 21.20 16.09
CA ILE A 177 -10.97 22.02 15.77
C ILE A 177 -11.40 23.48 15.57
N ALA A 178 -12.38 23.74 14.70
CA ALA A 178 -12.85 25.10 14.41
C ALA A 178 -13.42 25.80 15.65
N TYR A 179 -14.16 25.08 16.49
CA TYR A 179 -14.72 25.59 17.73
C TYR A 179 -13.63 25.95 18.74
N ASN A 180 -12.70 25.04 19.06
CA ASN A 180 -11.64 25.34 20.04
C ASN A 180 -10.72 26.47 19.56
N THR A 181 -10.42 26.55 18.27
CA THR A 181 -9.64 27.67 17.70
C THR A 181 -10.37 29.01 17.84
N CYS A 182 -11.70 29.04 17.75
CA CYS A 182 -12.49 30.25 17.91
C CYS A 182 -12.73 30.61 19.39
N ALA A 183 -13.10 29.64 20.22
CA ALA A 183 -13.48 29.87 21.61
C ALA A 183 -12.28 30.09 22.54
N THR A 184 -11.16 29.41 22.26
CA THR A 184 -9.94 29.45 23.08
C THR A 184 -8.68 29.43 22.20
N PRO A 185 -8.36 30.53 21.51
CA PRO A 185 -7.27 30.58 20.53
C PRO A 185 -5.88 30.31 21.14
N ASP A 186 -5.71 30.59 22.45
CA ASP A 186 -4.43 30.41 23.15
C ASP A 186 -4.18 28.96 23.60
N VAL A 187 -5.19 28.09 23.53
CA VAL A 187 -5.08 26.68 23.92
C VAL A 187 -4.79 25.82 22.68
N PRO A 188 -3.70 25.03 22.66
CA PRO A 188 -3.40 24.20 21.52
C PRO A 188 -4.50 23.15 21.27
N VAL A 189 -4.74 22.85 20.00
CA VAL A 189 -5.66 21.80 19.56
C VAL A 189 -4.83 20.63 19.03
N VAL A 190 -4.88 19.48 19.72
CA VAL A 190 -4.14 18.28 19.33
C VAL A 190 -5.09 17.26 18.71
N GLU A 191 -4.89 16.93 17.43
CA GLU A 191 -5.67 15.89 16.73
C GLU A 191 -4.99 14.52 16.88
N HIS A 192 -5.63 13.61 17.61
CA HIS A 192 -5.22 12.21 17.79
C HIS A 192 -5.78 11.34 16.68
N ARG A 193 -5.22 11.48 15.47
CA ARG A 193 -5.62 10.70 14.31
C ARG A 193 -4.46 9.96 13.70
N ASN A 194 -4.68 8.67 13.45
CA ASN A 194 -3.85 7.90 12.54
C ASN A 194 -4.14 8.42 11.12
N LYS A 195 -3.47 9.52 10.73
CA LYS A 195 -3.55 10.02 9.36
C LYS A 195 -3.12 8.88 8.44
N THR A 196 -3.91 8.59 7.42
CA THR A 196 -3.48 7.71 6.33
C THR A 196 -2.16 8.29 5.86
N GLN A 197 -1.05 7.61 6.17
CA GLN A 197 0.27 8.10 5.82
C GLN A 197 0.36 7.95 4.30
N LEU A 198 0.16 9.07 3.61
CA LEU A 198 0.51 9.20 2.21
C LEU A 198 2.02 9.41 2.19
N TYR A 199 2.73 8.45 1.63
CA TYR A 199 4.17 8.58 1.44
C TYR A 199 4.56 7.96 0.11
N PHE A 200 5.66 8.46 -0.42
CA PHE A 200 6.20 8.05 -1.70
C PHE A 200 7.53 7.34 -1.47
N THR A 201 7.69 6.19 -2.12
CA THR A 201 8.95 5.43 -2.14
C THR A 201 9.42 5.31 -3.58
N LYS A 202 10.73 5.33 -3.80
CA LYS A 202 11.33 5.15 -5.13
C LYS A 202 12.34 4.01 -5.08
N GLY A 203 12.65 3.44 -6.23
CA GLY A 203 13.56 2.32 -6.27
C GLY A 203 14.02 1.93 -7.66
N VAL A 204 14.84 0.88 -7.68
CA VAL A 204 15.32 0.22 -8.89
C VAL A 204 14.83 -1.22 -8.90
N THR A 205 14.60 -1.75 -10.10
CA THR A 205 14.19 -3.13 -10.34
C THR A 205 15.14 -3.76 -11.35
N ALA A 206 15.55 -5.00 -11.10
CA ALA A 206 16.31 -5.80 -12.03
C ALA A 206 15.76 -7.23 -12.03
N GLY A 207 15.89 -7.96 -13.14
CA GLY A 207 15.37 -9.32 -13.21
C GLY A 207 15.59 -9.99 -14.54
N VAL A 208 14.95 -11.14 -14.70
CA VAL A 208 14.97 -11.95 -15.90
C VAL A 208 13.55 -12.22 -16.37
N ALA A 209 13.35 -12.22 -17.68
CA ALA A 209 12.07 -12.39 -18.33
C ALA A 209 12.14 -13.52 -19.36
N SER A 210 11.27 -14.52 -19.22
CA SER A 210 11.00 -15.52 -20.26
C SER A 210 9.84 -15.02 -21.11
N SER A 211 10.08 -14.77 -22.39
CA SER A 211 9.11 -14.08 -23.25
C SER A 211 8.91 -14.79 -24.57
N ALA A 212 7.67 -14.83 -25.04
CA ALA A 212 7.28 -15.44 -26.30
C ALA A 212 6.46 -14.43 -27.13
N VAL A 213 6.69 -14.44 -28.44
CA VAL A 213 5.97 -13.60 -29.40
C VAL A 213 5.19 -14.52 -30.33
N ASP A 214 3.90 -14.26 -30.45
CA ASP A 214 3.02 -14.93 -31.41
C ASP A 214 2.46 -13.88 -32.36
N LEU A 215 2.55 -14.11 -33.67
CA LEU A 215 2.08 -13.17 -34.69
C LEU A 215 1.00 -13.85 -35.54
N ASP A 216 -0.08 -13.12 -35.86
CA ASP A 216 -1.30 -13.67 -36.46
C ASP A 216 -1.60 -13.17 -37.89
N VAL A 217 -0.92 -12.10 -38.37
CA VAL A 217 -1.37 -11.33 -39.55
C VAL A 217 -0.33 -11.28 -40.68
N LEU A 218 -0.79 -11.23 -41.94
CA LEU A 218 -0.08 -11.15 -43.24
C LEU A 218 1.16 -10.23 -43.32
N VAL A 219 1.29 -9.23 -42.44
CA VAL A 219 2.43 -8.29 -42.44
C VAL A 219 3.68 -8.89 -41.75
N ALA A 220 3.51 -10.03 -41.10
CA ALA A 220 4.58 -10.91 -40.70
C ALA A 220 4.21 -12.35 -41.07
N LYS A 221 5.19 -13.26 -41.17
CA LYS A 221 4.88 -14.69 -41.21
C LYS A 221 4.22 -15.08 -39.88
N PRO A 222 2.96 -15.57 -39.89
CA PRO A 222 2.29 -15.97 -38.66
C PRO A 222 3.01 -17.14 -38.00
N GLY A 223 2.95 -17.20 -36.68
CA GLY A 223 3.51 -18.29 -35.90
C GLY A 223 4.18 -17.84 -34.60
N ASN A 224 4.53 -18.84 -33.81
CA ASN A 224 5.19 -18.68 -32.52
C ASN A 224 6.71 -18.54 -32.73
N TYR A 225 7.26 -17.39 -32.37
CA TYR A 225 8.68 -17.07 -32.50
C TYR A 225 9.52 -17.59 -31.32
N GLY A 226 9.07 -18.65 -30.64
CA GLY A 226 9.79 -19.29 -29.53
C GLY A 226 9.86 -18.45 -28.25
N THR A 227 10.57 -18.98 -27.27
CA THR A 227 10.72 -18.40 -25.93
C THR A 227 12.16 -17.96 -25.66
N TYR A 228 12.34 -16.73 -25.19
CA TYR A 228 13.65 -16.12 -24.96
C TYR A 228 13.79 -15.57 -23.55
N ILE A 229 14.98 -15.79 -22.97
CA ILE A 229 15.35 -15.24 -21.67
C ILE A 229 16.05 -13.91 -21.89
N ASN A 230 15.50 -12.85 -21.32
CA ASN A 230 16.01 -11.49 -21.47
C ASN A 230 16.19 -10.83 -20.10
N PRO A 231 17.26 -10.04 -19.90
CA PRO A 231 17.39 -9.23 -18.71
C PRO A 231 16.38 -8.06 -18.76
N THR A 232 15.85 -7.72 -17.60
CA THR A 232 14.99 -6.55 -17.40
C THR A 232 15.63 -5.65 -16.35
N ILE A 233 15.67 -4.35 -16.62
CA ILE A 233 16.07 -3.33 -15.65
C ILE A 233 15.08 -2.18 -15.68
N GLY A 234 14.90 -1.50 -14.55
CA GLY A 234 13.99 -0.37 -14.49
C GLY A 234 14.09 0.43 -13.20
N VAL A 235 13.35 1.53 -13.17
CA VAL A 235 13.12 2.36 -11.99
C VAL A 235 11.64 2.40 -11.68
N PHE A 236 11.28 2.65 -10.42
CA PHE A 236 9.88 2.77 -10.03
C PHE A 236 9.65 3.84 -8.97
N GLY A 237 8.42 4.35 -8.96
CA GLY A 237 7.84 5.15 -7.90
C GLY A 237 6.59 4.46 -7.36
N GLU A 238 6.44 4.43 -6.05
CA GLU A 238 5.33 3.79 -5.37
C GLU A 238 4.68 4.77 -4.38
N PHE A 239 3.40 5.03 -4.60
CA PHE A 239 2.56 5.90 -3.79
C PHE A 239 1.71 5.07 -2.83
N HIS A 240 1.95 5.20 -1.53
CA HIS A 240 1.27 4.42 -0.50
C HIS A 240 0.00 5.12 -0.03
N VAL A 241 -1.10 4.39 0.01
CA VAL A 241 -2.39 4.82 0.57
C VAL A 241 -2.70 3.95 1.79
N GLY A 242 -2.14 4.36 2.92
CA GLY A 242 -2.30 3.65 4.18
C GLY A 242 -1.27 2.52 4.35
N ARG A 243 -1.71 1.36 4.83
CA ARG A 243 -0.80 0.25 5.18
C ARG A 243 -0.74 -0.87 4.14
N HIS A 244 -1.78 -1.00 3.33
CA HIS A 244 -1.97 -2.15 2.47
C HIS A 244 -2.01 -1.79 1.00
N LEU A 245 -2.56 -0.63 0.65
CA LEU A 245 -2.77 -0.24 -0.72
C LEU A 245 -1.67 0.72 -1.17
N SER A 246 -1.21 0.52 -2.40
CA SER A 246 -0.23 1.37 -3.06
C SER A 246 -0.45 1.35 -4.57
N SER A 247 -0.01 2.41 -5.24
CA SER A 247 0.07 2.48 -6.70
C SER A 247 1.54 2.54 -7.09
N VAL A 248 1.96 1.71 -8.03
CA VAL A 248 3.34 1.59 -8.51
C VAL A 248 3.37 2.02 -9.97
N LEU A 249 4.19 3.02 -10.27
CA LEU A 249 4.52 3.42 -11.63
C LEU A 249 5.97 3.03 -11.90
N GLU A 250 6.21 2.26 -12.95
CA GLU A 250 7.56 1.84 -13.32
C GLU A 250 7.97 2.33 -14.69
N LEU A 251 9.28 2.35 -14.94
CA LEU A 251 9.88 2.58 -16.24
C LEU A 251 10.93 1.49 -16.44
N GLN A 252 10.63 0.52 -17.32
CA GLN A 252 11.45 -0.67 -17.53
C GLN A 252 11.99 -0.74 -18.96
N TYR A 253 13.25 -1.13 -19.11
CA TYR A 253 13.83 -1.51 -20.40
C TYR A 253 13.71 -3.02 -20.60
N HIS A 254 13.20 -3.40 -21.77
CA HIS A 254 13.08 -4.80 -22.20
C HIS A 254 13.72 -5.00 -23.56
N ARG A 255 14.44 -6.11 -23.71
CA ARG A 255 14.87 -6.65 -24.99
C ARG A 255 14.07 -7.93 -25.25
N TYR A 256 13.59 -8.11 -26.47
CA TYR A 256 12.98 -9.34 -26.93
C TYR A 256 13.73 -9.83 -28.15
N GLU A 257 13.84 -11.15 -28.24
CA GLU A 257 14.34 -11.89 -29.38
C GLU A 257 13.33 -12.99 -29.68
N GLY A 258 13.28 -13.43 -30.93
CA GLY A 258 12.32 -14.41 -31.43
C GLY A 258 12.90 -15.12 -32.65
N GLU A 259 12.66 -16.42 -32.78
CA GLU A 259 13.01 -17.22 -33.95
C GLU A 259 11.85 -18.14 -34.34
N LEU A 260 11.47 -18.08 -35.60
CA LEU A 260 10.51 -18.96 -36.22
C LEU A 260 11.26 -19.84 -37.23
N LEU A 261 11.27 -21.14 -36.99
CA LEU A 261 11.84 -22.14 -37.89
C LEU A 261 10.70 -22.91 -38.55
N THR A 262 10.57 -22.78 -39.86
CA THR A 262 9.65 -23.62 -40.66
C THR A 262 10.47 -24.69 -41.38
N GLN A 263 10.27 -25.95 -41.00
CA GLN A 263 10.89 -27.09 -41.67
C GLN A 263 10.09 -27.44 -42.92
N ASP A 264 10.50 -26.88 -44.06
CA ASP A 264 10.12 -27.35 -45.38
C ASP A 264 11.33 -28.11 -45.95
N ALA A 265 11.09 -29.30 -46.53
CA ALA A 265 12.15 -30.18 -47.03
C ALA A 265 12.99 -29.52 -48.15
N PHE A 266 12.40 -28.58 -48.89
CA PHE A 266 13.06 -27.92 -50.01
C PHE A 266 13.41 -26.46 -49.71
N TYR A 267 12.64 -25.79 -48.85
CA TYR A 267 12.78 -24.36 -48.58
C TYR A 267 12.72 -24.02 -47.09
N PRO A 268 13.73 -24.40 -46.29
CA PRO A 268 13.76 -24.04 -44.88
C PRO A 268 13.70 -22.51 -44.73
N ASP A 269 12.84 -22.06 -43.81
CA ASP A 269 12.60 -20.64 -43.56
C ASP A 269 12.89 -20.35 -42.08
N GLU A 270 13.96 -19.61 -41.83
CA GLU A 270 14.40 -19.19 -40.52
C GLU A 270 14.21 -17.67 -40.41
N ILE A 271 13.31 -17.25 -39.53
CA ILE A 271 13.04 -15.83 -39.30
C ILE A 271 13.46 -15.49 -37.89
N ARG A 272 14.39 -14.54 -37.75
CA ARG A 272 14.81 -13.99 -36.46
C ARG A 272 14.36 -12.54 -36.33
N ILE A 273 13.74 -12.21 -35.21
CA ILE A 273 13.31 -10.85 -34.88
C ILE A 273 13.92 -10.44 -33.54
N ALA A 274 14.23 -9.16 -33.40
CA ALA A 274 14.64 -8.56 -32.14
C ALA A 274 13.98 -7.19 -31.97
N MET A 275 13.46 -6.93 -30.78
CA MET A 275 12.75 -5.70 -30.44
C MET A 275 13.25 -5.15 -29.11
N LYS A 276 13.39 -3.83 -29.01
CA LYS A 276 13.73 -3.14 -27.76
C LYS A 276 12.58 -2.24 -27.36
N TYR A 277 12.14 -2.34 -26.10
CA TYR A 277 11.01 -1.56 -25.58
C TYR A 277 11.37 -0.81 -24.30
N VAL A 278 10.73 0.34 -24.14
CA VAL A 278 10.47 0.96 -22.85
C VAL A 278 9.05 0.59 -22.43
N ARG A 279 8.90 -0.06 -21.29
CA ARG A 279 7.61 -0.43 -20.70
C ARG A 279 7.29 0.49 -19.53
N VAL A 280 6.06 0.98 -19.49
CA VAL A 280 5.51 1.82 -18.42
C VAL A 280 4.27 1.12 -17.83
N PRO A 281 4.43 0.27 -16.80
CA PRO A 281 3.31 -0.32 -16.09
C PRO A 281 2.81 0.62 -14.98
N LEU A 282 1.48 0.68 -14.82
CA LEU A 282 0.80 1.30 -13.70
C LEU A 282 0.09 0.20 -12.91
N LEU A 283 0.62 -0.18 -11.75
CA LEU A 283 0.17 -1.32 -10.97
C LEU A 283 -0.50 -0.88 -9.67
N PHE A 284 -1.66 -1.44 -9.37
CA PHE A 284 -2.26 -1.33 -8.04
C PHE A 284 -1.81 -2.52 -7.21
N LYS A 285 -1.25 -2.24 -6.03
CA LYS A 285 -0.62 -3.24 -5.18
C LYS A 285 -1.27 -3.30 -3.80
N TYR A 286 -1.61 -4.51 -3.37
CA TYR A 286 -2.04 -4.84 -2.02
C TYR A 286 -0.92 -5.59 -1.27
N THR A 287 -0.58 -5.14 -0.07
CA THR A 287 0.51 -5.70 0.75
C THR A 287 -0.01 -6.14 2.11
N THR A 288 0.35 -7.34 2.55
CA THR A 288 -0.01 -7.87 3.88
C THR A 288 0.87 -7.28 4.99
N THR A 289 0.41 -7.36 6.24
CA THR A 289 1.21 -6.94 7.41
C THR A 289 1.98 -8.12 8.00
N GLY A 290 3.23 -7.90 8.40
CA GLY A 290 4.05 -8.94 9.05
C GLY A 290 5.55 -8.70 8.86
N LYS A 291 6.37 -9.65 9.33
CA LYS A 291 7.82 -9.66 9.07
C LYS A 291 8.15 -10.01 7.61
N GLY A 292 7.38 -10.93 7.01
CA GLY A 292 7.35 -11.17 5.57
C GLY A 292 6.07 -10.58 5.00
N LYS A 293 6.18 -9.52 4.21
CA LYS A 293 5.02 -8.84 3.63
C LYS A 293 4.76 -9.43 2.26
N PHE A 294 3.76 -10.28 2.15
CA PHE A 294 3.30 -10.76 0.83
C PHE A 294 2.58 -9.63 0.11
N PHE A 295 2.74 -9.54 -1.20
CA PHE A 295 2.00 -8.58 -1.99
C PHE A 295 1.49 -9.17 -3.28
N LEU A 296 0.38 -8.60 -3.76
CA LEU A 296 -0.21 -8.85 -5.07
C LEU A 296 -0.32 -7.52 -5.79
N ASN A 297 0.01 -7.49 -7.08
CA ASN A 297 -0.15 -6.32 -7.91
C ASN A 297 -0.79 -6.66 -9.26
N ALA A 298 -1.49 -5.70 -9.85
CA ALA A 298 -2.03 -5.82 -11.19
C ALA A 298 -2.30 -4.45 -11.81
N GLY A 299 -2.25 -4.35 -13.12
CA GLY A 299 -2.67 -3.14 -13.82
C GLY A 299 -2.24 -3.08 -15.29
N PRO A 300 -2.62 -2.01 -15.99
CA PRO A 300 -2.25 -1.83 -17.40
C PRO A 300 -0.77 -1.47 -17.56
N HIS A 301 -0.25 -1.72 -18.76
CA HIS A 301 1.05 -1.20 -19.18
C HIS A 301 1.04 -0.77 -20.64
N ALA A 302 1.90 0.21 -20.94
CA ALA A 302 2.22 0.63 -22.30
C ALA A 302 3.67 0.25 -22.62
N ASN A 303 3.90 -0.26 -23.83
CA ASN A 303 5.21 -0.57 -24.38
C ASN A 303 5.48 0.38 -25.56
N TYR A 304 6.57 1.13 -25.48
CA TYR A 304 7.07 1.97 -26.57
C TYR A 304 8.33 1.34 -27.17
N ARG A 305 8.27 0.96 -28.45
CA ARG A 305 9.37 0.33 -29.17
C ARG A 305 10.42 1.36 -29.52
N LEU A 306 11.64 1.13 -29.05
CA LEU A 306 12.82 1.94 -29.35
C LEU A 306 13.47 1.53 -30.67
N ALA A 307 13.60 0.22 -30.89
CA ALA A 307 14.29 -0.33 -32.05
C ALA A 307 13.70 -1.68 -32.44
N GLN A 308 13.84 -2.02 -33.72
CA GLN A 308 13.49 -3.31 -34.27
C GLN A 308 14.51 -3.71 -35.32
N SER A 309 14.87 -4.99 -35.33
CA SER A 309 15.69 -5.60 -36.36
C SER A 309 15.21 -7.01 -36.62
N GLY A 310 15.48 -7.54 -37.80
CA GLY A 310 15.26 -8.96 -38.07
C GLY A 310 15.97 -9.40 -39.34
N ASN A 311 16.16 -10.70 -39.45
CA ASN A 311 16.79 -11.37 -40.58
C ASN A 311 15.95 -12.58 -40.92
N ARG A 312 15.69 -12.78 -42.20
CA ARG A 312 15.04 -13.97 -42.73
C ARG A 312 15.98 -14.68 -43.66
N LYS A 313 16.22 -15.96 -43.39
CA LYS A 313 16.92 -16.88 -44.28
C LYS A 313 15.88 -17.79 -44.90
N TYR A 314 15.72 -17.67 -46.21
CA TYR A 314 14.84 -18.52 -47.00
C TYR A 314 15.71 -19.35 -47.94
N SER A 315 15.84 -20.65 -47.67
CA SER A 315 16.83 -21.52 -48.31
C SER A 315 18.25 -20.95 -48.15
N SER A 316 18.96 -20.62 -49.24
CA SER A 316 20.30 -20.03 -49.22
C SER A 316 20.33 -18.50 -49.20
N LEU A 317 19.17 -17.84 -49.33
CA LEU A 317 19.07 -16.38 -49.41
C LEU A 317 18.80 -15.78 -48.03
N ALA A 318 19.62 -14.82 -47.62
CA ALA A 318 19.44 -14.05 -46.39
C ALA A 318 19.06 -12.60 -46.71
N PHE A 319 18.03 -12.07 -46.05
CA PHE A 319 17.59 -10.69 -46.24
C PHE A 319 17.10 -10.07 -44.92
N ASN A 320 17.19 -8.74 -44.86
CA ASN A 320 16.66 -7.99 -43.73
C ASN A 320 15.14 -8.15 -43.67
N TYR A 321 14.62 -8.48 -42.49
CA TYR A 321 13.21 -8.70 -42.26
C TYR A 321 12.73 -7.81 -41.12
N LEU A 322 11.88 -6.83 -41.44
CA LEU A 322 11.34 -5.86 -40.51
C LEU A 322 9.80 -5.97 -40.52
N PRO A 323 9.19 -6.79 -39.65
CA PRO A 323 7.73 -6.87 -39.59
C PRO A 323 7.13 -5.50 -39.25
N ASP A 324 6.02 -5.13 -39.85
CA ASP A 324 5.38 -3.81 -39.62
C ASP A 324 4.61 -3.78 -38.29
N ILE A 325 5.32 -3.92 -37.18
CA ILE A 325 4.73 -3.78 -35.85
C ILE A 325 4.67 -2.27 -35.53
N ASN A 326 3.64 -1.80 -34.86
CA ASN A 326 3.50 -0.41 -34.43
C ASN A 326 4.52 -0.10 -33.32
N LYS A 327 4.93 1.16 -33.19
CA LYS A 327 5.81 1.62 -32.11
C LYS A 327 5.15 1.49 -30.74
N MET A 328 3.83 1.58 -30.66
CA MET A 328 3.10 1.44 -29.41
C MET A 328 2.39 0.08 -29.33
N ALA A 329 2.46 -0.51 -28.15
CA ALA A 329 1.72 -1.70 -27.79
C ALA A 329 1.17 -1.52 -26.36
N VAL A 330 0.03 -2.12 -26.06
CA VAL A 330 -0.64 -2.00 -24.77
C VAL A 330 -0.94 -3.38 -24.22
N GLY A 331 -1.06 -3.48 -22.90
CA GLY A 331 -1.30 -4.75 -22.25
C GLY A 331 -1.66 -4.61 -20.79
N TRP A 332 -1.64 -5.74 -20.11
CA TRP A 332 -1.83 -5.83 -18.67
C TRP A 332 -0.75 -6.70 -18.03
N SER A 333 -0.48 -6.40 -16.77
CA SER A 333 0.49 -7.07 -15.93
C SER A 333 -0.18 -7.53 -14.64
N GLY A 334 0.23 -8.69 -14.13
CA GLY A 334 -0.18 -9.21 -12.84
C GLY A 334 0.98 -9.92 -12.16
N GLY A 335 1.19 -9.64 -10.88
CA GLY A 335 2.34 -10.16 -10.14
C GLY A 335 2.04 -10.45 -8.68
N ALA A 336 2.84 -11.35 -8.12
CA ALA A 336 2.82 -11.70 -6.71
C ALA A 336 4.24 -11.79 -6.18
N GLY A 337 4.44 -11.40 -4.93
CA GLY A 337 5.78 -11.34 -4.38
C GLY A 337 5.85 -11.27 -2.86
N LEU A 338 7.09 -11.19 -2.39
CA LEU A 338 7.44 -11.04 -0.99
C LEU A 338 8.34 -9.82 -0.84
N ALA A 339 7.99 -8.95 0.10
CA ALA A 339 8.78 -7.81 0.51
C ALA A 339 9.40 -8.07 1.89
N LEU A 340 10.73 -7.93 1.95
CA LEU A 340 11.56 -8.10 3.13
C LEU A 340 11.97 -6.71 3.64
N SER A 341 11.46 -6.34 4.81
CA SER A 341 11.68 -5.03 5.42
C SER A 341 11.96 -5.16 6.92
N PRO A 342 12.99 -4.48 7.45
CA PRO A 342 14.06 -3.78 6.73
C PRO A 342 15.09 -4.76 6.13
N PHE A 343 15.58 -4.50 4.91
CA PHE A 343 16.71 -5.25 4.33
C PHE A 343 18.05 -4.56 4.65
N ALA A 344 18.12 -3.25 4.48
CA ALA A 344 19.24 -2.40 4.91
C ALA A 344 18.70 -1.04 5.37
N ASN A 345 18.83 -0.70 6.65
CA ASN A 345 18.28 0.53 7.25
C ASN A 345 16.78 0.74 6.98
N LYS A 346 16.45 1.59 6.01
CA LYS A 346 15.08 1.96 5.59
C LYS A 346 14.68 1.33 4.26
N SER A 347 15.56 0.57 3.63
CA SER A 347 15.31 -0.07 2.34
C SER A 347 14.52 -1.37 2.48
N GLU A 348 13.71 -1.65 1.47
CA GLU A 348 12.91 -2.88 1.35
C GLU A 348 13.34 -3.61 0.08
N LEU A 349 13.68 -4.89 0.23
CA LEU A 349 13.97 -5.80 -0.88
C LEU A 349 12.67 -6.53 -1.24
N LYS A 350 12.27 -6.48 -2.51
CA LYS A 350 11.07 -7.14 -3.02
C LYS A 350 11.49 -8.19 -4.04
N LEU A 351 10.94 -9.40 -3.92
CA LEU A 351 11.04 -10.45 -4.92
C LEU A 351 9.66 -10.70 -5.51
N GLU A 352 9.54 -10.66 -6.83
CA GLU A 352 8.27 -10.71 -7.53
C GLU A 352 8.31 -11.68 -8.71
N GLY A 353 7.31 -12.55 -8.79
CA GLY A 353 6.94 -13.26 -10.02
C GLY A 353 5.85 -12.47 -10.74
N ARG A 354 6.08 -12.07 -12.00
CA ARG A 354 5.16 -11.23 -12.78
C ARG A 354 4.85 -11.85 -14.14
N TYR A 355 3.57 -11.89 -14.49
CA TYR A 355 3.09 -12.23 -15.82
C TYR A 355 2.64 -10.97 -16.55
N ASN A 356 3.00 -10.84 -17.82
CA ASN A 356 2.63 -9.72 -18.67
C ASN A 356 2.04 -10.25 -19.98
N HIS A 357 0.92 -9.71 -20.39
CA HIS A 357 0.30 -9.96 -21.69
C HIS A 357 0.20 -8.65 -22.46
N THR A 358 0.81 -8.59 -23.63
CA THR A 358 0.84 -7.40 -24.49
C THR A 358 0.22 -7.73 -25.84
N THR A 359 -0.68 -6.86 -26.32
CA THR A 359 -1.18 -6.91 -27.69
C THR A 359 -0.29 -6.06 -28.58
N LEU A 360 0.19 -6.64 -29.69
CA LEU A 360 0.94 -5.96 -30.73
C LEU A 360 -0.01 -5.49 -31.83
N TYR A 361 0.30 -4.38 -32.49
CA TYR A 361 -0.57 -3.78 -33.51
C TYR A 361 0.18 -3.52 -34.82
N THR A 362 -0.50 -3.56 -35.96
CA THR A 362 -0.10 -3.00 -37.27
C THR A 362 -1.02 -1.82 -37.57
N GLY A 363 -0.55 -0.59 -37.36
CA GLY A 363 -1.45 0.58 -37.30
C GLY A 363 -2.46 0.45 -36.17
N VAL A 364 -3.74 0.26 -36.51
CA VAL A 364 -4.85 0.07 -35.55
C VAL A 364 -5.28 -1.39 -35.37
N ASN A 365 -4.82 -2.30 -36.22
CA ASN A 365 -5.24 -3.70 -36.20
C ASN A 365 -4.32 -4.50 -35.27
N ALA A 366 -4.86 -5.37 -34.43
CA ALA A 366 -4.05 -6.29 -33.64
C ALA A 366 -3.33 -7.26 -34.60
N CYS A 367 -2.03 -7.45 -34.40
CA CYS A 367 -1.20 -8.30 -35.28
C CYS A 367 -0.52 -9.47 -34.58
N GLY A 368 -0.65 -9.55 -33.25
CA GLY A 368 -0.09 -10.62 -32.46
C GLY A 368 -0.08 -10.31 -30.96
N THR A 369 0.55 -11.18 -30.20
CA THR A 369 0.72 -11.06 -28.76
C THR A 369 2.17 -11.25 -28.33
N LEU A 370 2.55 -10.58 -27.25
CA LEU A 370 3.81 -10.75 -26.56
C LEU A 370 3.50 -11.10 -25.10
N ILE A 371 3.84 -12.33 -24.72
CA ILE A 371 3.66 -12.87 -23.38
C ILE A 371 5.01 -12.90 -22.68
N SER A 372 5.07 -12.50 -21.40
CA SER A 372 6.32 -12.45 -20.63
C SER A 372 6.11 -12.83 -19.17
N SER A 373 6.79 -13.89 -18.73
CA SER A 373 6.89 -14.32 -17.33
C SER A 373 8.22 -13.88 -16.75
N GLN A 374 8.20 -13.14 -15.64
CA GLN A 374 9.36 -12.42 -15.12
C GLN A 374 9.62 -12.79 -13.66
N LEU A 375 10.89 -12.85 -13.30
CA LEU A 375 11.35 -12.85 -11.92
C LEU A 375 12.12 -11.56 -11.68
N LEU A 376 11.58 -10.71 -10.80
CA LEU A 376 12.09 -9.37 -10.53
C LEU A 376 12.57 -9.28 -9.07
N ALA A 377 13.70 -8.59 -8.88
CA ALA A 377 14.20 -8.13 -7.61
C ALA A 377 14.21 -6.59 -7.60
N SER A 378 13.59 -5.99 -6.60
CA SER A 378 13.49 -4.54 -6.47
C SER A 378 14.01 -4.08 -5.12
N ILE A 379 14.71 -2.95 -5.10
CA ILE A 379 15.16 -2.28 -3.87
C ILE A 379 14.53 -0.89 -3.84
N SER A 380 13.77 -0.58 -2.79
CA SER A 380 13.28 0.78 -2.54
C SER A 380 14.12 1.51 -1.50
N PHE A 381 14.22 2.83 -1.62
CA PHE A 381 14.96 3.73 -0.73
C PHE A 381 14.15 4.97 -0.35
#